data_AF-B0SPP5-F1
#
_entry.id   AF-B0SPP5-F1
#
_cell.length_a   1.000
_cell.length_b   1.000
_cell.length_c   1.000
_cell.angle_alpha   90.00
_cell.angle_beta   90.00
_cell.angle_gamma   90.00
#
_symmetry.space_group_name_H-M   'P 1'
#
loop_
_entity.id
_entity.type
_entity.pdbx_description
1 polymer ?
#
loop_
_entity_poly.entity_id
_entity_poly.type
_entity_poly.pdbx_seq_one_letter_code
_entity_poly.pdbx_strand_id
1 'polypeptide(L)'
;MYQKMESAGKKKKSIVRNAMRPFIFFEDGTYYLYYERYKFLHVLMSWFPYRKWKSHIEVKTSKDLVHWSAPKTVIVPKFPFHKDPNFGESVSNPCLLKFGDKYRMYFSSSLVMIPDCGFCEPKYITVAESSSPLGPFSYFSEPILSPSDMDPFCNLGAGSIKVIPWKGRYLGFQNGIFWNPVRKESCSAILFLQSEDGIHFDRINQTPILGPTGKGWKASHVYACDVKYSEAENIFIMYFNARDKAHWTKGKEAIGLFVGKVEESKGNTKLESKQKSKSKSKLASQSNRNSSAKSQTKTKSKPSAKKKLTNPKQKKSKSK
;
A
#
# COMPACT_ATOMS: atom_id res chain seq x y z
N MET A 1 -2.56 8.54 -37.16
CA MET A 1 -3.97 8.53 -37.62
C MET A 1 -4.85 8.45 -36.37
N TYR A 2 -5.22 9.60 -35.79
CA TYR A 2 -6.01 9.65 -34.55
C TYR A 2 -7.49 9.53 -34.89
N GLN A 3 -8.12 8.40 -34.55
CA GLN A 3 -9.57 8.30 -34.61
C GLN A 3 -10.18 9.22 -33.54
N LYS A 4 -10.87 10.25 -34.02
CA LYS A 4 -11.72 11.14 -33.25
C LYS A 4 -12.87 10.27 -32.70
N MET A 5 -12.86 9.98 -31.41
CA MET A 5 -14.01 9.35 -30.76
C MET A 5 -15.16 10.36 -30.73
N GLU A 6 -16.07 10.25 -31.69
CA GLU A 6 -17.38 10.91 -31.65
C GLU A 6 -18.23 10.26 -30.55
N SER A 7 -18.21 10.85 -29.37
CA SER A 7 -19.14 10.54 -28.29
C SER A 7 -20.45 11.32 -28.50
N ALA A 8 -21.24 10.93 -29.51
CA ALA A 8 -22.61 11.38 -29.66
C ALA A 8 -23.49 10.79 -28.53
N GLY A 9 -23.98 11.65 -27.64
CA GLY A 9 -25.31 11.57 -27.00
C GLY A 9 -25.77 10.29 -26.28
N LYS A 10 -24.94 9.28 -26.01
CA LYS A 10 -25.39 8.09 -25.28
C LYS A 10 -25.63 8.45 -23.82
N LYS A 11 -26.89 8.33 -23.37
CA LYS A 11 -27.27 8.41 -21.94
C LYS A 11 -26.27 7.59 -21.12
N LYS A 12 -25.65 8.20 -20.11
CA LYS A 12 -24.71 7.53 -19.19
C LYS A 12 -25.40 6.30 -18.60
N LYS A 13 -25.06 5.10 -19.11
CA LYS A 13 -25.61 3.84 -18.61
C LYS A 13 -24.79 3.44 -17.39
N SER A 14 -25.40 3.52 -16.20
CA SER A 14 -24.80 2.98 -14.99
C SER A 14 -24.75 1.45 -15.10
N ILE A 15 -23.55 0.87 -14.95
CA ILE A 15 -23.36 -0.60 -14.94
C ILE A 15 -23.92 -1.19 -13.64
N VAL A 16 -23.60 -0.56 -12.51
CA VAL A 16 -24.03 -0.95 -11.17
C VAL A 16 -24.36 0.29 -10.35
N ARG A 17 -25.47 0.25 -9.60
CA ARG A 17 -25.85 1.31 -8.64
C ARG A 17 -25.25 1.01 -7.26
N ASN A 18 -24.95 2.05 -6.48
CA ASN A 18 -24.34 1.96 -5.14
C ASN A 18 -23.15 0.98 -5.11
N ALA A 19 -22.24 1.24 -6.04
CA ALA A 19 -20.96 0.58 -6.16
C ALA A 19 -19.87 1.66 -6.21
N MET A 20 -18.71 1.37 -5.63
CA MET A 20 -17.57 2.27 -5.66
C MET A 20 -16.26 1.48 -5.76
N ARG A 21 -15.16 2.23 -5.96
CA ARG A 21 -13.79 1.69 -5.99
C ARG A 21 -13.64 0.52 -6.97
N PRO A 22 -14.00 0.72 -8.25
CA PRO A 22 -13.92 -0.34 -9.23
C PRO A 22 -12.47 -0.78 -9.47
N PHE A 23 -12.29 -2.05 -9.78
CA PHE A 23 -11.04 -2.62 -10.26
C PHE A 23 -11.33 -3.59 -11.38
N ILE A 24 -10.54 -3.49 -12.46
CA ILE A 24 -10.69 -4.37 -13.61
C ILE A 24 -9.47 -5.27 -13.75
N PHE A 25 -9.75 -6.57 -13.85
CA PHE A 25 -8.78 -7.61 -14.20
C PHE A 25 -9.18 -8.18 -15.56
N PHE A 26 -8.20 -8.50 -16.39
CA PHE A 26 -8.43 -9.07 -17.72
C PHE A 26 -7.56 -10.31 -17.90
N GLU A 27 -8.20 -11.40 -18.34
CA GLU A 27 -7.54 -12.67 -18.60
C GLU A 27 -8.39 -13.50 -19.57
N ASP A 28 -7.73 -14.17 -20.52
CA ASP A 28 -8.34 -15.09 -21.48
C ASP A 28 -9.60 -14.52 -22.16
N GLY A 29 -9.48 -13.28 -22.65
CA GLY A 29 -10.56 -12.57 -23.32
C GLY A 29 -11.72 -12.17 -22.41
N THR A 30 -11.57 -12.24 -21.09
CA THR A 30 -12.62 -11.93 -20.10
C THR A 30 -12.20 -10.80 -19.20
N TYR A 31 -13.05 -9.78 -19.11
CA TYR A 31 -12.96 -8.73 -18.11
C TYR A 31 -13.69 -9.13 -16.84
N TYR A 32 -13.07 -8.92 -15.69
CA TYR A 32 -13.62 -9.10 -14.36
C TYR A 32 -13.64 -7.74 -13.66
N LEU A 33 -14.83 -7.18 -13.48
CA LEU A 33 -15.04 -5.92 -12.79
C LEU A 33 -15.40 -6.19 -11.33
N TYR A 34 -14.41 -6.01 -10.45
CA TYR A 34 -14.60 -6.04 -9.01
C TYR A 34 -14.97 -4.65 -8.50
N TYR A 35 -15.82 -4.57 -7.50
CA TYR A 35 -16.21 -3.30 -6.87
C TYR A 35 -16.71 -3.51 -5.45
N GLU A 36 -16.58 -2.47 -4.63
CA GLU A 36 -17.25 -2.41 -3.34
C GLU A 36 -18.75 -2.18 -3.57
N ARG A 37 -19.58 -3.06 -3.03
CA ARG A 37 -21.02 -2.92 -2.96
C ARG A 37 -21.41 -2.40 -1.57
N TYR A 38 -22.26 -1.38 -1.53
CA TYR A 38 -22.82 -0.85 -0.30
C TYR A 38 -24.33 -0.63 -0.44
N LYS A 39 -25.02 -0.47 0.70
CA LYS A 39 -26.49 -0.30 0.71
C LYS A 39 -26.93 1.02 0.06
N PHE A 40 -28.15 1.04 -0.45
CA PHE A 40 -28.79 2.26 -0.95
C PHE A 40 -28.86 3.34 0.16
N LEU A 41 -28.60 4.61 -0.19
CA LEU A 41 -28.51 5.78 0.71
C LEU A 41 -27.41 5.76 1.78
N HIS A 42 -26.50 4.79 1.78
CA HIS A 42 -25.49 4.68 2.85
C HIS A 42 -24.48 5.84 2.89
N VAL A 43 -24.13 6.39 1.73
CA VAL A 43 -23.22 7.56 1.62
C VAL A 43 -23.90 8.84 2.11
N LEU A 44 -25.21 8.96 1.91
CA LEU A 44 -26.01 10.11 2.37
C LEU A 44 -26.43 9.99 3.84
N MET A 45 -26.09 8.90 4.52
CA MET A 45 -26.50 8.66 5.91
C MET A 45 -25.32 8.21 6.77
N SER A 46 -24.09 8.31 6.26
CA SER A 46 -22.87 7.91 6.97
C SER A 46 -22.55 8.82 8.15
N TRP A 47 -23.10 10.04 8.19
CA TRP A 47 -23.01 10.95 9.34
C TRP A 47 -24.00 10.63 10.46
N PHE A 48 -24.99 9.76 10.21
CA PHE A 48 -25.98 9.40 11.22
C PHE A 48 -25.35 8.41 12.22
N PRO A 49 -25.28 8.74 13.53
CA PRO A 49 -24.48 8.01 14.52
C PRO A 49 -24.89 6.55 14.72
N TYR A 50 -26.11 6.19 14.33
CA TYR A 50 -26.66 4.85 14.50
C TYR A 50 -26.49 3.95 13.25
N ARG A 51 -25.99 4.48 12.13
CA ARG A 51 -25.93 3.75 10.86
C ARG A 51 -24.52 3.30 10.52
N LYS A 52 -24.19 2.08 10.94
CA LYS A 52 -22.90 1.42 10.67
C LYS A 52 -22.73 1.07 9.19
N TRP A 53 -21.57 1.36 8.63
CA TRP A 53 -21.19 0.97 7.26
C TRP A 53 -21.20 -0.53 7.10
N LYS A 54 -21.75 -1.00 5.98
CA LYS A 54 -21.73 -2.41 5.58
C LYS A 54 -21.40 -2.50 4.11
N SER A 55 -20.31 -3.18 3.80
CA SER A 55 -19.93 -3.45 2.41
C SER A 55 -19.32 -4.82 2.21
N HIS A 56 -19.37 -5.26 0.96
CA HIS A 56 -18.79 -6.49 0.45
C HIS A 56 -18.26 -6.26 -0.96
N ILE A 57 -17.41 -7.14 -1.48
CA ILE A 57 -16.89 -7.05 -2.85
C ILE A 57 -17.68 -8.00 -3.74
N GLU A 58 -18.18 -7.47 -4.84
CA GLU A 58 -18.82 -8.23 -5.92
C GLU A 58 -17.95 -8.19 -7.18
N VAL A 59 -18.15 -9.17 -8.06
CA VAL A 59 -17.57 -9.24 -9.40
C VAL A 59 -18.65 -9.41 -10.47
N LYS A 60 -18.47 -8.75 -11.61
CA LYS A 60 -19.21 -9.00 -12.87
C LYS A 60 -18.22 -9.32 -13.97
N THR A 61 -18.58 -10.22 -14.88
CA THR A 61 -17.74 -10.54 -16.04
C THR A 61 -18.29 -9.94 -17.32
N SER A 62 -17.40 -9.66 -18.28
CA SER A 62 -17.75 -9.17 -19.61
C SER A 62 -16.72 -9.64 -20.64
N LYS A 63 -17.15 -9.77 -21.90
CA LYS A 63 -16.25 -10.01 -23.04
C LYS A 63 -15.95 -8.71 -23.83
N ASP A 64 -16.71 -7.65 -23.61
CA ASP A 64 -16.73 -6.46 -24.46
C ASP A 64 -16.83 -5.12 -23.71
N LEU A 65 -16.80 -5.14 -22.37
CA LEU A 65 -17.00 -3.99 -21.47
C LEU A 65 -18.38 -3.33 -21.54
N VAL A 66 -19.31 -3.87 -22.33
CA VAL A 66 -20.65 -3.32 -22.55
C VAL A 66 -21.71 -4.21 -21.92
N HIS A 67 -21.63 -5.52 -22.16
CA HIS A 67 -22.53 -6.53 -21.63
C HIS A 67 -21.89 -7.22 -20.42
N TRP A 68 -22.60 -7.22 -19.29
CA TRP A 68 -22.07 -7.70 -18.02
C TRP A 68 -22.94 -8.80 -17.44
N SER A 69 -22.31 -9.83 -16.87
CA SER A 69 -22.98 -10.94 -16.16
C SER A 69 -23.79 -10.47 -14.95
N ALA A 70 -24.58 -11.37 -14.37
CA ALA A 70 -25.09 -11.18 -13.01
C ALA A 70 -23.93 -10.99 -12.01
N PRO A 71 -24.09 -10.14 -10.98
CA PRO A 71 -23.06 -9.93 -9.97
C PRO A 71 -22.89 -11.17 -9.08
N LYS A 72 -21.65 -11.46 -8.69
CA LYS A 72 -21.31 -12.52 -7.73
C LYS A 72 -20.54 -11.92 -6.55
N THR A 73 -20.99 -12.14 -5.32
CA THR A 73 -20.24 -11.76 -4.12
C THR A 73 -19.02 -12.66 -3.95
N VAL A 74 -17.85 -12.06 -3.76
CA VAL A 74 -16.57 -12.79 -3.66
C VAL A 74 -15.84 -12.55 -2.35
N ILE A 75 -15.99 -11.36 -1.73
CA ILE A 75 -15.41 -11.05 -0.41
C ILE A 75 -16.47 -10.44 0.51
N VAL A 76 -16.54 -10.89 1.75
CA VAL A 76 -17.41 -10.39 2.83
C VAL A 76 -16.59 -10.21 4.12
N PRO A 77 -16.97 -9.30 5.03
CA PRO A 77 -16.32 -9.16 6.33
C PRO A 77 -16.42 -10.45 7.19
N LYS A 78 -15.34 -11.24 7.22
CA LYS A 78 -15.24 -12.46 8.04
C LYS A 78 -14.62 -12.29 9.44
N PHE A 79 -13.49 -11.60 9.56
CA PHE A 79 -12.69 -11.54 10.79
C PHE A 79 -12.98 -10.32 11.67
N PRO A 80 -12.60 -10.34 12.97
CA PRO A 80 -12.74 -9.18 13.86
C PRO A 80 -12.09 -7.91 13.30
N PHE A 81 -10.89 -8.02 12.70
CA PHE A 81 -10.19 -6.87 12.11
C PHE A 81 -10.83 -6.35 10.81
N HIS A 82 -11.90 -6.96 10.28
CA HIS A 82 -12.72 -6.38 9.20
C HIS A 82 -13.84 -5.47 9.74
N LYS A 83 -13.97 -5.39 11.07
CA LYS A 83 -15.07 -4.73 11.76
C LYS A 83 -14.53 -3.65 12.67
N ASP A 84 -15.31 -2.59 12.81
CA ASP A 84 -15.16 -1.58 13.84
C ASP A 84 -16.49 -1.51 14.61
N PRO A 85 -16.47 -1.54 15.95
CA PRO A 85 -17.69 -1.56 16.76
C PRO A 85 -18.55 -0.31 16.56
N ASN A 86 -17.96 0.83 16.21
CA ASN A 86 -18.66 2.10 16.04
C ASN A 86 -19.02 2.34 14.58
N PHE A 87 -18.13 2.00 13.65
CA PHE A 87 -18.26 2.42 12.25
C PHE A 87 -18.78 1.32 11.32
N GLY A 88 -18.73 0.05 11.70
CA GLY A 88 -19.34 -1.06 10.96
C GLY A 88 -18.35 -2.06 10.38
N GLU A 89 -18.77 -2.79 9.35
CA GLU A 89 -18.01 -3.89 8.75
C GLU A 89 -17.78 -3.63 7.26
N SER A 90 -16.52 -3.53 6.86
CA SER A 90 -16.15 -3.02 5.54
C SER A 90 -15.06 -3.85 4.91
N VAL A 91 -15.24 -4.16 3.62
CA VAL A 91 -14.20 -4.66 2.72
C VAL A 91 -14.35 -3.92 1.38
N SER A 92 -13.23 -3.41 0.84
CA SER A 92 -13.27 -2.49 -0.31
C SER A 92 -11.95 -2.44 -1.09
N ASN A 93 -11.87 -1.56 -2.09
CA ASN A 93 -10.67 -1.35 -2.93
C ASN A 93 -10.02 -2.65 -3.44
N PRO A 94 -10.76 -3.50 -4.18
CA PRO A 94 -10.19 -4.73 -4.73
C PRO A 94 -8.96 -4.44 -5.61
N CYS A 95 -7.99 -5.34 -5.53
CA CYS A 95 -6.88 -5.47 -6.47
C CYS A 95 -6.58 -6.96 -6.61
N LEU A 96 -6.99 -7.54 -7.73
CA LEU A 96 -6.72 -8.93 -8.07
C LEU A 96 -5.50 -9.05 -8.97
N LEU A 97 -4.68 -10.05 -8.71
CA LEU A 97 -3.60 -10.44 -9.59
C LEU A 97 -3.46 -11.95 -9.64
N LYS A 98 -2.98 -12.45 -10.79
CA LYS A 98 -2.59 -13.84 -10.95
C LYS A 98 -1.23 -14.03 -10.27
N PHE A 99 -1.15 -15.01 -9.38
CA PHE A 99 0.00 -15.32 -8.55
C PHE A 99 0.31 -16.81 -8.74
N GLY A 100 1.18 -17.11 -9.70
CA GLY A 100 1.40 -18.49 -10.15
C GLY A 100 0.14 -19.11 -10.75
N ASP A 101 -0.31 -20.22 -10.18
CA ASP A 101 -1.53 -20.95 -10.53
C ASP A 101 -2.79 -20.46 -9.80
N LYS A 102 -2.64 -19.46 -8.92
CA LYS A 102 -3.71 -18.91 -8.09
C LYS A 102 -4.00 -17.45 -8.42
N TYR A 103 -5.07 -16.95 -7.83
CA TYR A 103 -5.44 -15.54 -7.83
C TYR A 103 -5.35 -15.02 -6.41
N ARG A 104 -4.70 -13.88 -6.25
CA ARG A 104 -4.59 -13.19 -4.98
C ARG A 104 -5.32 -11.85 -5.05
N MET A 105 -6.25 -11.65 -4.13
CA MET A 105 -6.99 -10.40 -3.98
C MET A 105 -6.46 -9.64 -2.77
N TYR A 106 -5.92 -8.46 -3.02
CA TYR A 106 -5.71 -7.43 -2.01
C TYR A 106 -6.98 -6.61 -1.88
N PHE A 107 -7.35 -6.28 -0.66
CA PHE A 107 -8.51 -5.43 -0.38
C PHE A 107 -8.30 -4.68 0.92
N SER A 108 -8.90 -3.50 1.03
CA SER A 108 -8.93 -2.78 2.29
C SER A 108 -9.98 -3.38 3.21
N SER A 109 -9.76 -3.35 4.53
CA SER A 109 -10.70 -3.86 5.52
C SER A 109 -10.82 -2.96 6.77
N SER A 110 -12.00 -3.04 7.41
CA SER A 110 -12.40 -2.19 8.54
C SER A 110 -12.37 -0.69 8.21
N LEU A 111 -12.65 0.12 9.23
CA LEU A 111 -12.90 1.54 9.13
C LEU A 111 -12.24 2.29 10.29
N VAL A 112 -11.82 3.51 10.02
CA VAL A 112 -11.34 4.48 11.01
C VAL A 112 -11.95 5.83 10.68
N MET A 113 -12.54 6.50 11.66
CA MET A 113 -13.07 7.86 11.47
C MET A 113 -11.92 8.85 11.35
N ILE A 114 -11.92 9.65 10.29
CA ILE A 114 -11.01 10.78 10.12
C ILE A 114 -11.83 12.07 10.33
N PRO A 115 -11.73 12.72 11.51
CA PRO A 115 -12.72 13.72 11.92
C PRO A 115 -12.83 14.93 10.98
N ASP A 116 -11.72 15.44 10.47
CA ASP A 116 -11.70 16.61 9.59
C ASP A 116 -12.08 16.29 8.14
N CYS A 117 -11.91 15.04 7.71
CA CYS A 117 -12.49 14.51 6.49
C CYS A 117 -14.01 14.41 6.59
N GLY A 118 -14.56 14.09 7.77
CA GLY A 118 -15.98 13.95 8.03
C GLY A 118 -16.58 12.61 7.59
N PHE A 119 -15.74 11.59 7.38
CA PHE A 119 -16.15 10.24 7.00
C PHE A 119 -15.09 9.20 7.42
N CYS A 120 -15.45 7.92 7.32
CA CYS A 120 -14.54 6.82 7.64
C CYS A 120 -13.65 6.44 6.44
N GLU A 121 -12.38 6.19 6.72
CA GLU A 121 -11.42 5.67 5.77
C GLU A 121 -11.06 4.22 6.10
N PRO A 122 -10.50 3.44 5.15
CA PRO A 122 -10.12 2.06 5.43
C PRO A 122 -8.93 1.97 6.38
N LYS A 123 -9.06 1.08 7.38
CA LYS A 123 -8.05 0.94 8.43
C LYS A 123 -6.91 0.03 8.01
N TYR A 124 -7.21 -1.15 7.48
CA TYR A 124 -6.22 -2.19 7.17
C TYR A 124 -6.19 -2.56 5.69
N ILE A 125 -5.13 -3.24 5.26
CA ILE A 125 -5.06 -3.97 3.99
C ILE A 125 -4.92 -5.45 4.28
N THR A 126 -5.68 -6.27 3.56
CA THR A 126 -5.81 -7.71 3.76
C THR A 126 -5.69 -8.44 2.42
N VAL A 127 -5.45 -9.75 2.49
CA VAL A 127 -5.30 -10.64 1.34
C VAL A 127 -6.23 -11.85 1.45
N ALA A 128 -6.72 -12.31 0.31
CA ALA A 128 -7.34 -13.61 0.16
C ALA A 128 -6.94 -14.26 -1.17
N GLU A 129 -6.96 -15.59 -1.24
CA GLU A 129 -6.51 -16.37 -2.40
C GLU A 129 -7.58 -17.32 -2.92
N SER A 130 -7.56 -17.59 -4.22
CA SER A 130 -8.44 -18.58 -4.86
C SER A 130 -7.76 -19.25 -6.03
N SER A 131 -8.23 -20.43 -6.43
CA SER A 131 -7.89 -21.06 -7.71
C SER A 131 -8.69 -20.48 -8.90
N SER A 132 -9.66 -19.60 -8.64
CA SER A 132 -10.49 -18.95 -9.66
C SER A 132 -10.59 -17.44 -9.42
N PRO A 133 -10.62 -16.60 -10.47
CA PRO A 133 -10.89 -15.17 -10.28
C PRO A 133 -12.28 -14.91 -9.67
N LEU A 134 -13.20 -15.89 -9.76
CA LEU A 134 -14.55 -15.80 -9.21
C LEU A 134 -14.67 -16.36 -7.78
N GLY A 135 -13.57 -16.72 -7.13
CA GLY A 135 -13.60 -17.38 -5.83
C GLY A 135 -14.04 -18.86 -5.90
N PRO A 136 -14.26 -19.52 -4.75
CA PRO A 136 -14.24 -18.93 -3.41
C PRO A 136 -12.85 -18.49 -2.98
N PHE A 137 -12.77 -17.40 -2.21
CA PHE A 137 -11.53 -16.87 -1.68
C PHE A 137 -11.28 -17.35 -0.25
N SER A 138 -10.08 -17.87 -0.01
CA SER A 138 -9.53 -18.24 1.30
C SER A 138 -8.77 -17.06 1.88
N TYR A 139 -9.19 -16.58 3.05
CA TYR A 139 -8.67 -15.35 3.63
C TYR A 139 -7.45 -15.62 4.49
N PHE A 140 -6.57 -14.63 4.53
CA PHE A 140 -5.52 -14.55 5.52
C PHE A 140 -6.13 -14.12 6.86
N SER A 141 -5.62 -14.70 7.96
CA SER A 141 -6.16 -14.47 9.30
C SER A 141 -5.71 -13.15 9.93
N GLU A 142 -4.79 -12.43 9.30
CA GLU A 142 -4.25 -11.15 9.77
C GLU A 142 -4.15 -10.15 8.61
N PRO A 143 -4.23 -8.83 8.87
CA PRO A 143 -3.95 -7.82 7.87
C PRO A 143 -2.46 -7.83 7.49
N ILE A 144 -2.16 -7.59 6.22
CA ILE A 144 -0.79 -7.51 5.72
C ILE A 144 -0.18 -6.11 5.90
N LEU A 145 -1.02 -5.07 5.98
CA LEU A 145 -0.60 -3.70 6.30
C LEU A 145 -1.59 -3.06 7.27
N SER A 146 -1.03 -2.39 8.28
CA SER A 146 -1.76 -1.66 9.32
C SER A 146 -1.16 -0.26 9.48
N PRO A 147 -1.93 0.73 9.93
CA PRO A 147 -1.40 2.04 10.25
C PRO A 147 -0.43 1.92 11.44
N SER A 148 0.54 2.82 11.49
CA SER A 148 1.53 2.89 12.56
C SER A 148 1.71 4.33 13.00
N ASP A 149 1.63 4.59 14.30
CA ASP A 149 1.80 5.93 14.87
C ASP A 149 3.18 6.54 14.54
N MET A 150 4.17 5.68 14.30
CA MET A 150 5.53 6.06 13.93
C MET A 150 5.71 6.36 12.43
N ASP A 151 4.73 6.02 11.60
CA ASP A 151 4.79 6.25 10.16
C ASP A 151 4.22 7.63 9.80
N PRO A 152 5.05 8.59 9.35
CA PRO A 152 4.60 9.95 9.06
C PRO A 152 3.60 10.02 7.90
N PHE A 153 3.45 8.96 7.09
CA PHE A 153 2.58 8.94 5.92
C PHE A 153 1.51 7.84 5.97
N CYS A 154 1.38 7.12 7.09
CA CYS A 154 0.38 6.06 7.27
C CYS A 154 -0.01 5.85 8.75
N ASN A 155 -0.16 6.93 9.52
CA ASN A 155 -0.50 6.84 10.95
C ASN A 155 -2.00 6.83 11.27
N LEU A 156 -2.88 7.19 10.33
CA LEU A 156 -4.33 7.19 10.56
C LEU A 156 -5.01 5.95 9.99
N GLY A 157 -4.63 5.53 8.78
CA GLY A 157 -5.22 4.38 8.10
C GLY A 157 -4.37 3.88 6.94
N ALA A 158 -4.41 2.56 6.69
CA ALA A 158 -3.65 1.93 5.61
C ALA A 158 -4.24 2.15 4.21
N GLY A 159 -5.48 2.66 4.13
CA GLY A 159 -6.13 3.05 2.89
C GLY A 159 -6.26 1.88 1.91
N SER A 160 -5.70 2.02 0.71
CA SER A 160 -5.81 1.04 -0.39
C SER A 160 -4.44 0.69 -0.95
N ILE A 161 -4.29 -0.48 -1.56
CA ILE A 161 -3.07 -0.83 -2.32
C ILE A 161 -3.42 -1.26 -3.74
N LYS A 162 -2.59 -0.86 -4.70
CA LYS A 162 -2.49 -1.53 -6.00
C LYS A 162 -1.17 -2.27 -6.07
N VAL A 163 -1.23 -3.53 -6.46
CA VAL A 163 -0.04 -4.37 -6.58
C VAL A 163 0.09 -4.81 -8.03
N ILE A 164 1.31 -4.74 -8.57
CA ILE A 164 1.63 -5.24 -9.91
C ILE A 164 2.90 -6.10 -9.85
N PRO A 165 2.97 -7.20 -10.61
CA PRO A 165 4.21 -7.93 -10.80
C PRO A 165 5.14 -7.12 -11.72
N TRP A 166 6.44 -7.09 -11.41
CA TRP A 166 7.45 -6.47 -12.24
C TRP A 166 8.84 -7.06 -11.98
N LYS A 167 9.52 -7.53 -13.04
CA LYS A 167 10.87 -8.11 -13.00
C LYS A 167 11.09 -9.12 -11.85
N GLY A 168 10.14 -10.05 -11.67
CA GLY A 168 10.23 -11.12 -10.68
C GLY A 168 9.86 -10.73 -9.24
N ARG A 169 9.40 -9.49 -9.01
CA ARG A 169 9.00 -8.96 -7.70
C ARG A 169 7.60 -8.35 -7.79
N TYR A 170 7.06 -7.91 -6.67
CA TYR A 170 5.79 -7.20 -6.58
C TYR A 170 6.02 -5.76 -6.16
N LEU A 171 5.45 -4.83 -6.93
CA LEU A 171 5.43 -3.41 -6.59
C LEU A 171 4.08 -3.05 -6.00
N GLY A 172 4.10 -2.40 -4.84
CA GLY A 172 2.91 -1.93 -4.13
C GLY A 172 2.79 -0.41 -4.18
N PHE A 173 1.61 0.08 -4.52
CA PHE A 173 1.24 1.49 -4.53
C PHE A 173 0.16 1.72 -3.47
N GLN A 174 0.60 2.00 -2.25
CA GLN A 174 -0.29 2.14 -1.10
C GLN A 174 -0.73 3.60 -0.95
N ASN A 175 -2.03 3.83 -0.83
CA ASN A 175 -2.58 5.08 -0.34
C ASN A 175 -2.53 5.10 1.20
N GLY A 176 -1.52 5.76 1.76
CA GLY A 176 -1.38 5.95 3.20
C GLY A 176 -2.11 7.22 3.67
N ILE A 177 -2.81 7.13 4.79
CA ILE A 177 -3.60 8.23 5.38
C ILE A 177 -2.90 8.67 6.66
N PHE A 178 -2.67 9.97 6.80
CA PHE A 178 -1.84 10.50 7.87
C PHE A 178 -2.26 11.88 8.34
N TRP A 179 -1.89 12.21 9.57
CA TRP A 179 -1.98 13.56 10.10
C TRP A 179 -0.78 14.40 9.67
N ASN A 180 -1.02 15.57 9.06
CA ASN A 180 0.04 16.54 8.78
C ASN A 180 0.18 17.53 9.96
N PRO A 181 1.26 17.47 10.74
CA PRO A 181 1.40 18.31 11.93
C PRO A 181 1.60 19.80 11.61
N VAL A 182 2.16 20.12 10.43
CA VAL A 182 2.41 21.51 10.01
C VAL A 182 1.09 22.18 9.60
N ARG A 183 0.27 21.47 8.83
CA ARG A 183 -1.00 21.98 8.31
C ARG A 183 -2.18 21.78 9.26
N LYS A 184 -2.01 20.94 10.27
CA LYS A 184 -3.05 20.54 11.24
C LYS A 184 -4.30 19.99 10.53
N GLU A 185 -4.08 19.14 9.54
CA GLU A 185 -5.16 18.44 8.82
C GLU A 185 -4.70 17.04 8.42
N SER A 186 -5.65 16.14 8.20
CA SER A 186 -5.41 14.85 7.57
C SER A 186 -5.05 15.03 6.10
N CYS A 187 -4.22 14.12 5.63
CA CYS A 187 -3.71 14.06 4.27
C CYS A 187 -3.62 12.60 3.83
N SER A 188 -3.48 12.40 2.52
CA SER A 188 -3.14 11.09 1.98
C SER A 188 -2.12 11.18 0.87
N ALA A 189 -1.33 10.13 0.70
CA ALA A 189 -0.27 10.07 -0.30
C ALA A 189 -0.12 8.66 -0.86
N ILE A 190 0.44 8.55 -2.07
CA ILE A 190 0.82 7.27 -2.65
C ILE A 190 2.26 6.95 -2.24
N LEU A 191 2.39 5.89 -1.46
CA LEU A 191 3.62 5.27 -0.99
C LEU A 191 4.04 4.19 -1.98
N PHE A 192 5.35 3.98 -2.11
CA PHE A 192 5.90 2.98 -3.03
C PHE A 192 6.61 1.88 -2.24
N LEU A 193 6.11 0.67 -2.44
CA LEU A 193 6.50 -0.52 -1.72
C LEU A 193 7.03 -1.58 -2.69
N GLN A 194 7.87 -2.48 -2.18
CA GLN A 194 8.32 -3.69 -2.87
C GLN A 194 8.05 -4.91 -2.00
N SER A 195 7.86 -6.06 -2.64
CA SER A 195 7.73 -7.35 -1.98
C SER A 195 8.26 -8.47 -2.88
N GLU A 196 8.93 -9.47 -2.29
CA GLU A 196 9.32 -10.69 -3.01
C GLU A 196 8.17 -11.68 -3.12
N ASP A 197 7.36 -11.79 -2.06
CA ASP A 197 6.32 -12.81 -1.91
C ASP A 197 4.90 -12.26 -2.10
N GLY A 198 4.77 -10.95 -2.28
CA GLY A 198 3.50 -10.24 -2.38
C GLY A 198 2.71 -10.20 -1.07
N ILE A 199 3.32 -10.52 0.09
CA ILE A 199 2.69 -10.47 1.42
C ILE A 199 3.45 -9.48 2.30
N HIS A 200 4.77 -9.59 2.36
CA HIS A 200 5.63 -8.71 3.15
C HIS A 200 6.12 -7.56 2.27
N PHE A 201 5.63 -6.37 2.54
CA PHE A 201 5.96 -5.17 1.76
C PHE A 201 6.88 -4.22 2.54
N ASP A 202 7.99 -3.86 1.90
CA ASP A 202 8.93 -2.85 2.40
C ASP A 202 8.77 -1.56 1.62
N ARG A 203 8.88 -0.42 2.32
CA ARG A 203 8.87 0.90 1.67
C ARG A 203 10.19 1.14 0.94
N ILE A 204 10.11 1.45 -0.35
CA ILE A 204 11.29 1.72 -1.19
C ILE A 204 11.85 3.12 -0.89
N ASN A 205 10.97 4.12 -0.78
CA ASN A 205 11.37 5.51 -0.58
C ASN A 205 10.86 6.03 0.77
N GLN A 206 11.69 6.75 1.53
CA GLN A 206 11.25 7.38 2.78
C GLN A 206 10.11 8.38 2.59
N THR A 207 10.04 9.01 1.41
CA THR A 207 8.98 9.95 1.02
C THR A 207 7.98 9.30 0.07
N PRO A 208 6.70 9.75 0.08
CA PRO A 208 5.71 9.28 -0.89
C PRO A 208 6.14 9.63 -2.31
N ILE A 209 5.85 8.73 -3.27
CA ILE A 209 6.09 9.01 -4.69
C ILE A 209 5.12 10.07 -5.23
N LEU A 210 3.92 10.17 -4.63
CA LEU A 210 2.96 11.23 -4.90
C LEU A 210 2.31 11.68 -3.60
N GLY A 211 2.74 12.84 -3.10
CA GLY A 211 2.18 13.47 -1.91
C GLY A 211 1.29 14.69 -2.22
N PRO A 212 0.55 15.17 -1.20
CA PRO A 212 -0.16 16.43 -1.30
C PRO A 212 0.83 17.60 -1.46
N THR A 213 0.43 18.61 -2.22
CA THR A 213 1.28 19.76 -2.54
C THR A 213 1.04 20.96 -1.64
N GLY A 214 0.01 20.93 -0.79
CA GLY A 214 -0.42 22.07 0.02
C GLY A 214 -1.13 23.18 -0.77
N LYS A 215 -1.18 23.12 -2.11
CA LYS A 215 -1.82 24.13 -2.96
C LYS A 215 -2.45 23.53 -4.22
N GLY A 216 -3.42 24.22 -4.81
CA GLY A 216 -4.10 23.76 -6.03
C GLY A 216 -4.93 22.48 -5.84
N TRP A 217 -5.30 21.84 -6.94
CA TRP A 217 -6.23 20.69 -6.93
C TRP A 217 -5.72 19.45 -6.18
N LYS A 218 -4.39 19.33 -6.01
CA LYS A 218 -3.71 18.26 -5.26
C LYS A 218 -3.24 18.76 -3.88
N ALA A 219 -3.95 19.70 -3.27
CA ALA A 219 -3.48 20.32 -2.05
C ALA A 219 -3.53 19.38 -0.84
N SER A 220 -4.57 18.56 -0.67
CA SER A 220 -4.83 17.86 0.60
C SER A 220 -4.65 16.34 0.54
N HIS A 221 -5.28 15.66 -0.42
CA HIS A 221 -5.25 14.21 -0.50
C HIS A 221 -4.87 13.74 -1.91
N VAL A 222 -4.08 12.67 -1.99
CA VAL A 222 -3.74 11.92 -3.20
C VAL A 222 -4.01 10.44 -2.92
N TYR A 223 -4.92 9.81 -3.65
CA TYR A 223 -5.50 8.52 -3.27
C TYR A 223 -6.08 7.77 -4.47
N ALA A 224 -6.54 6.53 -4.22
CA ALA A 224 -7.26 5.69 -5.18
C ALA A 224 -6.57 5.64 -6.55
N CYS A 225 -5.38 5.03 -6.60
CA CYS A 225 -4.65 4.87 -7.85
C CYS A 225 -5.03 3.58 -8.60
N ASP A 226 -4.78 3.56 -9.92
CA ASP A 226 -4.63 2.35 -10.74
C ASP A 226 -3.34 2.48 -11.55
N VAL A 227 -2.52 1.44 -11.54
CA VAL A 227 -1.18 1.44 -12.16
C VAL A 227 -1.08 0.32 -13.16
N LYS A 228 -0.58 0.64 -14.35
CA LYS A 228 -0.25 -0.33 -15.40
C LYS A 228 1.17 -0.09 -15.88
N TYR A 229 1.86 -1.18 -16.22
CA TYR A 229 3.11 -1.13 -16.95
C TYR A 229 2.84 -1.39 -18.43
N SER A 230 3.36 -0.54 -19.31
CA SER A 230 3.34 -0.74 -20.75
C SER A 230 4.72 -1.22 -21.18
N GLU A 231 4.82 -2.49 -21.60
CA GLU A 231 6.05 -3.04 -22.17
C GLU A 231 6.44 -2.33 -23.47
N ALA A 232 5.48 -2.08 -24.35
CA ALA A 232 5.70 -1.43 -25.65
C ALA A 232 6.31 -0.02 -25.51
N GLU A 233 5.88 0.71 -24.50
CA GLU A 233 6.32 2.09 -24.25
C GLU A 233 7.41 2.18 -23.17
N ASN A 234 7.72 1.06 -22.49
CA ASN A 234 8.63 0.98 -21.35
C ASN A 234 8.34 2.03 -20.25
N ILE A 235 7.06 2.20 -19.90
CA ILE A 235 6.60 3.17 -18.90
C ILE A 235 5.59 2.57 -17.92
N PHE A 236 5.57 3.12 -16.72
CA PHE A 236 4.45 3.00 -15.78
C PHE A 236 3.47 4.14 -16.00
N ILE A 237 2.19 3.81 -16.05
CA ILE A 237 1.07 4.73 -16.17
C ILE A 237 0.24 4.59 -14.90
N MET A 238 0.11 5.67 -14.13
CA MET A 238 -0.70 5.73 -12.93
C MET A 238 -1.79 6.79 -13.07
N TYR A 239 -3.05 6.36 -13.01
CA TYR A 239 -4.16 7.26 -12.74
C TYR A 239 -4.39 7.34 -11.24
N PHE A 240 -4.72 8.51 -10.72
CA PHE A 240 -4.97 8.71 -9.29
C PHE A 240 -5.99 9.82 -9.06
N ASN A 241 -6.71 9.75 -7.95
CA ASN A 241 -7.57 10.85 -7.51
C ASN A 241 -6.77 11.82 -6.62
N ALA A 242 -7.11 13.09 -6.70
CA ALA A 242 -6.71 14.04 -5.67
C ALA A 242 -7.80 15.06 -5.38
N ARG A 243 -7.70 15.67 -4.20
CA ARG A 243 -8.55 16.78 -3.77
C ARG A 243 -7.79 17.88 -3.05
N ASP A 244 -8.37 19.07 -3.11
CA ASP A 244 -7.79 20.30 -2.56
C ASP A 244 -8.12 20.53 -1.07
N LYS A 245 -9.15 19.87 -0.52
CA LYS A 245 -9.55 19.98 0.90
C LYS A 245 -9.78 18.60 1.53
N ALA A 246 -9.55 18.49 2.84
CA ALA A 246 -9.79 17.27 3.59
C ALA A 246 -11.29 16.92 3.65
N HIS A 247 -12.12 17.89 4.05
CA HIS A 247 -13.55 17.68 4.21
C HIS A 247 -14.25 17.37 2.89
N TRP A 248 -15.00 16.28 2.85
CA TRP A 248 -15.59 15.72 1.62
C TRP A 248 -16.54 16.67 0.87
N THR A 249 -17.31 17.51 1.59
CA THR A 249 -18.22 18.48 0.94
C THR A 249 -17.52 19.71 0.38
N LYS A 250 -16.27 19.98 0.78
CA LYS A 250 -15.52 21.19 0.41
C LYS A 250 -14.46 20.90 -0.65
N GLY A 251 -14.01 19.65 -0.72
CA GLY A 251 -12.98 19.22 -1.66
C GLY A 251 -13.50 19.14 -3.09
N LYS A 252 -12.74 19.70 -4.02
CA LYS A 252 -12.90 19.44 -5.46
C LYS A 252 -12.00 18.28 -5.83
N GLU A 253 -12.60 17.19 -6.31
CA GLU A 253 -11.89 15.99 -6.74
C GLU A 253 -11.59 16.04 -8.25
N ALA A 254 -10.40 15.60 -8.62
CA ALA A 254 -10.02 15.38 -10.02
C ALA A 254 -9.14 14.13 -10.17
N ILE A 255 -9.10 13.59 -11.39
CA ILE A 255 -8.23 12.47 -11.74
C ILE A 255 -6.96 13.03 -12.38
N GLY A 256 -5.81 12.67 -11.83
CA GLY A 256 -4.49 12.94 -12.39
C GLY A 256 -3.93 11.75 -13.14
N LEU A 257 -2.91 12.03 -13.96
CA LEU A 257 -2.06 11.05 -14.62
C LEU A 257 -0.61 11.29 -14.19
N PHE A 258 0.08 10.24 -13.78
CA PHE A 258 1.51 10.21 -13.52
C PHE A 258 2.15 9.16 -14.41
N VAL A 259 3.25 9.52 -15.08
CA VAL A 259 3.99 8.63 -15.97
C VAL A 259 5.41 8.47 -15.46
N GLY A 260 5.81 7.24 -15.14
CA GLY A 260 7.16 6.90 -14.73
C GLY A 260 7.92 6.21 -15.87
N LYS A 261 9.05 6.76 -16.28
CA LYS A 261 9.93 6.12 -17.27
C LYS A 261 10.87 5.13 -16.58
N VAL A 262 11.13 4.00 -17.23
CA VAL A 262 12.14 3.05 -16.77
C VAL A 262 13.47 3.44 -17.39
N GLU A 263 14.40 3.94 -16.57
CA GLU A 263 15.79 4.13 -16.98
C GLU A 263 16.58 2.88 -16.62
N GLU A 264 17.07 2.17 -17.62
CA GLU A 264 18.02 1.09 -17.37
C GLU A 264 19.40 1.72 -17.17
N SER A 265 19.94 1.60 -15.96
CA SER A 265 21.33 1.99 -15.73
C SER A 265 22.20 1.05 -16.55
N LYS A 266 22.85 1.60 -17.60
CA LYS A 266 23.97 0.93 -18.24
C LYS A 266 25.04 0.78 -17.16
N GLY A 267 25.14 -0.42 -16.59
CA GLY A 267 26.13 -0.73 -15.57
C GLY A 267 27.48 -0.18 -16.00
N ASN A 268 28.05 0.71 -15.19
CA ASN A 268 29.35 1.28 -15.46
C ASN A 268 30.39 0.18 -15.19
N THR A 269 30.63 -0.68 -16.19
CA THR A 269 31.56 -1.82 -16.18
C THR A 269 33.03 -1.42 -15.93
N LYS A 270 33.30 -0.13 -15.68
CA LYS A 270 34.63 0.42 -15.37
C LYS A 270 35.03 0.36 -13.90
N LEU A 271 34.12 0.09 -12.95
CA LEU A 271 34.47 0.02 -11.53
C LEU A 271 34.89 -1.39 -11.08
N GLU A 272 34.40 -2.46 -11.72
CA GLU A 272 34.83 -3.84 -11.39
C GLU A 272 36.22 -4.20 -11.91
N SER A 273 36.72 -3.53 -12.97
CA SER A 273 38.06 -3.75 -13.50
C SER A 273 39.18 -3.03 -12.71
N LYS A 274 38.85 -1.98 -11.94
CA LYS A 274 39.83 -1.28 -11.08
C LYS A 274 40.00 -1.91 -9.70
N GLN A 275 39.04 -2.70 -9.20
CA GLN A 275 39.22 -3.46 -7.95
C GLN A 275 39.97 -4.79 -8.16
N LYS A 276 39.83 -5.44 -9.33
CA LYS A 276 40.61 -6.65 -9.66
C LYS A 276 42.09 -6.38 -9.97
N SER A 277 42.46 -5.17 -10.41
CA SER A 277 43.88 -4.82 -10.65
C SER A 277 44.61 -4.39 -9.37
N LYS A 278 43.93 -3.82 -8.38
CA LYS A 278 44.52 -3.47 -7.07
C LYS A 278 44.65 -4.64 -6.10
N SER A 279 43.87 -5.73 -6.26
CA SER A 279 44.03 -6.94 -5.43
C SER A 279 45.13 -7.87 -5.92
N LYS A 280 45.42 -7.91 -7.24
CA LYS A 280 46.52 -8.71 -7.79
C LYS A 280 47.91 -8.11 -7.56
N SER A 281 48.04 -6.78 -7.37
CA SER A 281 49.34 -6.15 -7.09
C SER A 281 49.76 -6.20 -5.62
N LYS A 282 48.88 -6.62 -4.70
CA LYS A 282 49.19 -6.72 -3.26
C LYS A 282 49.55 -8.13 -2.77
N LEU A 283 49.29 -9.18 -3.55
CA LEU A 283 49.68 -10.55 -3.20
C LEU A 283 51.09 -10.97 -3.69
N ALA A 284 51.74 -10.16 -4.55
CA ALA A 284 53.05 -10.49 -5.10
C ALA A 284 54.25 -9.86 -4.34
N SER A 285 54.02 -9.13 -3.25
CA SER A 285 55.09 -8.41 -2.52
C SER A 285 55.24 -8.78 -1.04
N GLN A 286 54.65 -9.88 -0.57
CA GLN A 286 54.71 -10.30 0.85
C GLN A 286 55.28 -11.70 1.09
N SER A 287 55.93 -12.32 0.09
CA SER A 287 56.72 -13.53 0.28
C SER A 287 58.22 -13.24 0.12
N ASN A 288 58.78 -12.44 1.03
CA ASN A 288 60.21 -12.46 1.34
C ASN A 288 60.52 -11.50 2.50
N ARG A 289 60.64 -12.04 3.72
CA ARG A 289 61.72 -11.76 4.69
C ARG A 289 61.39 -12.32 6.08
N ASN A 290 62.11 -13.41 6.39
CA ASN A 290 62.85 -13.66 7.62
C ASN A 290 62.14 -13.62 8.99
N SER A 291 61.93 -14.83 9.49
CA SER A 291 62.57 -15.36 10.71
C SER A 291 63.57 -14.45 11.44
N SER A 292 63.34 -14.18 12.73
CA SER A 292 64.21 -14.65 13.84
C SER A 292 63.87 -13.98 15.18
N ALA A 293 64.16 -14.74 16.24
CA ALA A 293 64.49 -14.33 17.62
C ALA A 293 63.42 -14.48 18.72
N LYS A 294 63.90 -15.18 19.77
CA LYS A 294 63.29 -15.75 20.97
C LYS A 294 63.27 -14.75 22.16
N SER A 295 62.62 -15.21 23.25
CA SER A 295 62.96 -14.94 24.68
C SER A 295 62.39 -13.63 25.26
N GLN A 296 61.84 -13.48 26.47
CA GLN A 296 61.61 -14.31 27.67
C GLN A 296 60.78 -13.47 28.67
N THR A 297 59.95 -14.10 29.53
CA THR A 297 59.58 -13.73 30.94
C THR A 297 58.92 -12.36 31.25
N LYS A 298 58.08 -12.10 32.27
CA LYS A 298 57.63 -12.79 33.50
C LYS A 298 56.45 -11.99 34.14
N THR A 299 55.53 -12.71 34.79
CA THR A 299 54.77 -12.44 36.06
C THR A 299 53.75 -11.28 36.28
N LYS A 300 52.58 -11.72 36.80
CA LYS A 300 51.75 -11.21 37.96
C LYS A 300 51.06 -9.84 37.80
N SER A 301 49.85 -9.54 38.27
CA SER A 301 48.93 -10.13 39.26
C SER A 301 47.53 -9.45 39.19
N LYS A 302 46.47 -10.27 39.26
CA LYS A 302 45.14 -10.18 39.96
C LYS A 302 44.43 -8.84 40.37
N PRO A 303 43.11 -8.89 40.66
CA PRO A 303 42.09 -7.91 40.26
C PRO A 303 41.54 -7.05 41.42
N SER A 304 40.66 -6.09 41.12
CA SER A 304 39.84 -5.40 42.12
C SER A 304 38.37 -5.28 41.70
N ALA A 305 37.51 -5.34 42.71
CA ALA A 305 36.08 -5.52 42.63
C ALA A 305 35.32 -4.32 43.22
N LYS A 306 34.01 -4.29 42.91
CA LYS A 306 32.87 -3.70 43.66
C LYS A 306 32.73 -2.17 43.74
N LYS A 307 31.53 -1.69 43.40
CA LYS A 307 30.61 -1.11 44.40
C LYS A 307 29.14 -1.15 43.99
N LYS A 308 28.31 -1.53 44.97
CA LYS A 308 26.84 -1.47 45.07
C LYS A 308 26.36 -0.04 45.33
N LEU A 309 25.05 0.18 45.14
CA LEU A 309 24.04 0.91 45.96
C LEU A 309 23.01 1.54 44.98
N THR A 310 21.70 1.68 45.17
CA THR A 310 20.66 1.25 46.15
C THR A 310 19.32 1.77 45.59
N ASN A 311 18.23 1.06 45.87
CA ASN A 311 16.84 1.46 45.65
C ASN A 311 16.37 2.46 46.74
N PRO A 312 15.33 3.30 46.49
CA PRO A 312 14.39 3.61 47.56
C PRO A 312 12.90 3.49 47.17
N LYS A 313 12.23 2.63 47.96
CA LYS A 313 10.92 2.74 48.64
C LYS A 313 9.73 3.51 48.01
N GLN A 314 8.65 2.73 47.92
CA GLN A 314 7.22 3.06 47.98
C GLN A 314 6.83 4.08 49.08
N LYS A 315 5.87 4.96 48.75
CA LYS A 315 5.00 5.67 49.70
C LYS A 315 3.57 5.13 49.58
N LYS A 316 2.98 4.80 50.73
CA LYS A 316 1.56 4.51 50.97
C LYS A 316 0.73 5.79 50.84
N SER A 317 -0.45 5.71 50.22
CA SER A 317 -1.60 6.57 50.53
C SER A 317 -2.74 5.69 51.04
N LYS A 318 -3.24 6.02 52.23
CA LYS A 318 -4.56 5.63 52.74
C LYS A 318 -5.43 6.88 52.67
N SER A 319 -6.59 6.78 52.05
CA SER A 319 -7.74 7.65 52.34
C SER A 319 -9.02 6.93 51.92
N LYS A 320 -9.87 6.68 52.93
CA LYS A 320 -11.29 6.29 52.90
C LYS A 320 -11.66 5.07 52.07
#